data_AF-A0A957Q143-F1
#
_entry.id   AF-A0A957Q143-F1
#
_cell.length_a   1.000
_cell.length_b   1.000
_cell.length_c   1.000
_cell.angle_alpha   90.00
_cell.angle_beta   90.00
_cell.angle_gamma   90.00
#
_symmetry.space_group_name_H-M   'P 1'
#
loop_
_entity.id
_entity.type
_entity.pdbx_description
1 polymer ?
#
loop_
_entity_poly.entity_id
_entity_poly.type
_entity_poly.pdbx_seq_one_letter_code
_entity_poly.pdbx_strand_id
1 'polypeptide(L)'
;MPMAVAVDPTLVPPVVQTQFIDSSPLLRAADFTALRARAEEEGYLFFKQLLPVAEILRVRADMLAVVARHGWRQPGQDALGGLLDLDALNQVPDDEMRKDIGVSHAAYHDVQKLESFHRLPHHPALLALYRGLFGDQVFVHPRHIARMITGHRAMHPTPMHQDFPLVQGSTNTWT
;
A
#
# COMPACT_ATOMS: atom_id res chain seq x y z
N MET A 1 17.94 -24.21 28.48
CA MET A 1 17.54 -22.79 28.54
C MET A 1 18.52 -22.00 27.70
N PRO A 2 18.22 -21.59 26.46
CA PRO A 2 19.12 -20.73 25.71
C PRO A 2 19.01 -19.31 26.26
N MET A 3 20.17 -18.70 26.55
CA MET A 3 20.28 -17.32 26.99
C MET A 3 19.95 -16.35 25.86
N ALA A 4 19.10 -15.36 26.14
CA ALA A 4 18.89 -14.22 25.27
C ALA A 4 20.20 -13.42 25.17
N VAL A 5 20.74 -13.29 23.97
CA VAL A 5 21.84 -12.37 23.68
C VAL A 5 21.26 -10.97 23.74
N ALA A 6 21.68 -10.18 24.73
CA ALA A 6 21.34 -8.76 24.81
C ALA A 6 22.00 -8.04 23.64
N VAL A 7 21.20 -7.44 22.77
CA VAL A 7 21.68 -6.54 21.72
C VAL A 7 22.09 -5.23 22.38
N ASP A 8 23.34 -4.82 22.20
CA ASP A 8 23.85 -3.54 22.70
C ASP A 8 23.09 -2.38 22.04
N PRO A 9 22.36 -1.55 22.80
CA PRO A 9 21.58 -0.44 22.25
C PRO A 9 22.45 0.65 21.60
N THR A 10 23.78 0.61 21.78
CA THR A 10 24.72 1.57 21.15
C THR A 10 25.12 1.20 19.72
N LEU A 11 24.74 0.02 19.22
CA LEU A 11 25.03 -0.46 17.85
C LEU A 11 23.91 -0.19 16.84
N VAL A 12 22.84 0.55 17.21
CA VAL A 12 21.80 0.92 16.25
C VAL A 12 22.30 2.08 15.39
N PRO A 13 22.61 1.89 14.10
CA PRO A 13 22.98 3.01 13.24
C PRO A 13 21.87 4.06 13.25
N PRO A 14 22.20 5.36 13.18
CA PRO A 14 21.22 6.42 13.20
C PRO A 14 20.22 6.22 12.04
N VAL A 15 18.93 6.39 12.33
CA VAL A 15 17.91 6.40 11.30
C VAL A 15 18.12 7.65 10.44
N VAL A 16 18.63 7.47 9.23
CA VAL A 16 18.74 8.54 8.25
C VAL A 16 17.39 8.65 7.53
N GLN A 17 16.70 9.77 7.71
CA GLN A 17 15.47 10.06 6.99
C GLN A 17 15.81 10.90 5.75
N THR A 18 15.64 10.32 4.58
CA THR A 18 15.73 11.04 3.30
C THR A 18 14.34 11.25 2.71
N GLN A 19 14.19 12.32 1.93
CA GLN A 19 12.96 12.55 1.16
C GLN A 19 13.00 11.75 -0.13
N PHE A 20 11.83 11.28 -0.59
CA PHE A 20 11.71 10.67 -1.90
C PHE A 20 12.05 11.68 -3.01
N ILE A 21 12.81 11.22 -4.00
CA ILE A 21 13.19 12.02 -5.15
C ILE A 21 12.03 12.03 -6.16
N ASP A 22 11.47 13.22 -6.41
CA ASP A 22 10.38 13.39 -7.36
C ASP A 22 10.86 13.15 -8.81
N SER A 23 10.30 12.11 -9.42
CA SER A 23 10.58 11.66 -10.79
C SER A 23 9.54 12.16 -11.80
N SER A 24 8.55 12.95 -11.36
CA SER A 24 7.54 13.56 -12.23
C SER A 24 8.13 14.43 -13.35
N PRO A 25 9.22 15.20 -13.16
CA PRO A 25 9.85 15.95 -14.26
C PRO A 25 10.33 15.05 -15.41
N LEU A 26 10.95 13.91 -15.10
CA LEU A 26 11.44 12.95 -16.11
C LEU A 26 10.27 12.31 -16.87
N LEU A 27 9.20 11.94 -16.16
CA LEU A 27 8.00 11.39 -16.79
C LEU A 27 7.32 12.41 -17.72
N ARG A 28 7.22 13.69 -17.32
CA ARG A 28 6.64 14.75 -18.17
C ARG A 28 7.48 15.01 -19.43
N ALA A 29 8.79 14.81 -19.35
CA ALA A 29 9.69 14.88 -20.50
C ALA A 29 9.67 13.59 -21.36
N ALA A 30 8.92 12.56 -20.95
CA ALA A 30 8.93 11.23 -21.55
C ALA A 30 10.34 10.59 -21.62
N ASP A 31 11.22 10.95 -20.68
CA ASP A 31 12.59 10.42 -20.60
C ASP A 31 12.63 9.09 -19.83
N PHE A 32 12.17 8.03 -20.49
CA PHE A 32 12.15 6.69 -19.92
C PHE A 32 13.55 6.08 -19.73
N THR A 33 14.56 6.59 -20.44
CA THR A 33 15.95 6.18 -20.22
C THR A 33 16.46 6.70 -18.88
N ALA A 34 16.25 7.99 -18.58
CA ALA A 34 16.60 8.55 -17.28
C ALA A 34 15.77 7.95 -16.14
N LEU A 35 14.48 7.63 -16.37
CA LEU A 35 13.66 6.94 -15.38
C LEU A 35 14.20 5.54 -15.04
N ARG A 36 14.61 4.75 -16.05
CA ARG A 36 15.23 3.44 -15.80
C ARG A 36 16.56 3.58 -15.05
N ALA A 37 17.42 4.50 -15.46
CA ALA A 37 18.69 4.74 -14.78
C ALA A 37 18.47 5.11 -13.30
N ARG A 38 17.49 5.97 -13.01
CA ARG A 38 17.12 6.30 -11.63
C ARG A 38 16.58 5.09 -10.86
N ALA A 39 15.74 4.26 -11.48
CA ALA A 39 15.22 3.07 -10.83
C ALA A 39 16.35 2.07 -10.49
N GLU A 40 17.35 1.94 -11.36
CA GLU A 40 18.55 1.11 -11.13
C GLU A 40 19.43 1.66 -10.00
N GLU A 41 19.58 2.98 -9.90
CA GLU A 41 20.39 3.65 -8.88
C GLU A 41 19.70 3.70 -7.49
N GLU A 42 18.44 4.11 -7.46
CA GLU A 42 17.69 4.38 -6.23
C GLU A 42 16.88 3.18 -5.73
N GLY A 43 16.57 2.22 -6.61
CA GLY A 43 15.67 1.10 -6.31
C GLY A 43 14.19 1.48 -6.24
N TYR A 44 13.82 2.73 -6.52
CA TYR A 44 12.41 3.19 -6.54
C TYR A 44 12.20 4.35 -7.51
N LEU A 45 10.92 4.61 -7.83
CA LEU A 45 10.48 5.82 -8.51
C LEU A 45 9.30 6.45 -7.77
N PHE A 46 9.39 7.75 -7.47
CA PHE A 46 8.33 8.50 -6.80
C PHE A 46 7.72 9.54 -7.75
N PHE A 47 6.40 9.59 -7.83
CA PHE A 47 5.66 10.51 -8.70
C PHE A 47 4.60 11.26 -7.91
N LYS A 48 4.67 12.59 -7.91
CA LYS A 48 3.64 13.44 -7.31
C LYS A 48 2.48 13.59 -8.29
N GLN A 49 1.26 13.44 -7.78
CA GLN A 49 0.01 13.70 -8.52
C GLN A 49 -0.11 12.92 -9.86
N LEU A 50 0.45 11.71 -9.93
CA LEU A 50 0.36 10.86 -11.14
C LEU A 50 -1.09 10.46 -11.47
N LEU A 51 -1.90 10.23 -10.43
CA LEU A 51 -3.28 9.79 -10.54
C LEU A 51 -4.26 10.92 -10.25
N PRO A 52 -5.42 10.96 -10.94
CA PRO A 52 -6.46 11.96 -10.66
C PRO A 52 -6.94 11.84 -9.22
N VAL A 53 -6.90 12.95 -8.47
CA VAL A 53 -7.30 13.00 -7.06
C VAL A 53 -8.72 12.46 -6.86
N ALA A 54 -9.66 12.78 -7.76
CA ALA A 54 -11.03 12.32 -7.68
C ALA A 54 -11.16 10.77 -7.72
N GLU A 55 -10.33 10.09 -8.53
CA GLU A 55 -10.35 8.62 -8.60
C GLU A 55 -9.80 7.99 -7.32
N ILE A 56 -8.74 8.57 -6.74
CA ILE A 56 -8.20 8.15 -5.45
C ILE A 56 -9.23 8.34 -4.33
N LEU A 57 -9.87 9.50 -4.28
CA LEU A 57 -10.88 9.80 -3.26
C LEU A 57 -12.13 8.91 -3.39
N ARG A 58 -12.49 8.49 -4.61
CA ARG A 58 -13.56 7.51 -4.81
C ARG A 58 -13.22 6.15 -4.20
N VAL A 59 -12.02 5.61 -4.48
CA VAL A 59 -11.58 4.35 -3.86
C VAL A 59 -11.55 4.46 -2.34
N ARG A 60 -11.05 5.59 -1.81
CA ARG A 60 -11.07 5.87 -0.37
C ARG A 60 -12.49 5.83 0.20
N ALA A 61 -13.44 6.52 -0.43
CA ALA A 61 -14.83 6.56 0.02
C ALA A 61 -15.46 5.16 0.04
N ASP A 62 -15.24 4.36 -1.01
CA ASP A 62 -15.76 2.99 -1.11
C ASP A 62 -15.18 2.07 -0.02
N MET A 63 -13.88 2.18 0.26
CA MET A 63 -13.24 1.44 1.36
C MET A 63 -13.75 1.89 2.73
N LEU A 64 -13.93 3.19 2.97
CA LEU A 64 -14.50 3.72 4.22
C LEU A 64 -15.98 3.31 4.40
N ALA A 65 -16.72 3.13 3.31
CA ALA A 65 -18.07 2.58 3.37
C ALA A 65 -18.07 1.12 3.85
N VAL A 66 -17.04 0.32 3.53
CA VAL A 66 -16.86 -1.01 4.15
C VAL A 66 -16.67 -0.87 5.64
N VAL A 67 -15.73 -0.02 6.09
CA VAL A 67 -15.48 0.21 7.52
C VAL A 67 -16.75 0.65 8.26
N ALA A 68 -17.55 1.53 7.65
CA ALA A 68 -18.82 1.97 8.20
C ALA A 68 -19.85 0.84 8.32
N ARG A 69 -19.96 -0.03 7.31
CA ARG A 69 -20.87 -1.20 7.34
C ARG A 69 -20.53 -2.19 8.45
N HIS A 70 -19.25 -2.29 8.81
CA HIS A 70 -18.78 -3.11 9.93
C HIS A 70 -18.92 -2.40 11.30
N GLY A 71 -19.43 -1.16 11.32
CA GLY A 71 -19.71 -0.42 12.56
C GLY A 71 -18.49 0.23 13.21
N TRP A 72 -17.35 0.31 12.52
CA TRP A 72 -16.09 0.79 13.10
C TRP A 72 -15.77 2.24 12.76
N ARG A 73 -16.71 2.99 12.20
CA ARG A 73 -16.52 4.39 11.80
C ARG A 73 -17.35 5.30 12.70
N GLN A 74 -16.72 6.35 13.24
CA GLN A 74 -17.42 7.32 14.07
C GLN A 74 -18.50 8.07 13.25
N PRO A 75 -19.66 8.39 13.85
CA PRO A 75 -20.72 9.12 13.18
C PRO A 75 -20.34 10.59 12.90
N GLY A 76 -21.10 11.26 12.03
CA GLY A 76 -20.96 12.70 11.76
C GLY A 76 -19.82 13.10 10.82
N GLN A 77 -19.12 12.13 10.23
CA GLN A 77 -18.11 12.36 9.20
C GLN A 77 -18.72 12.33 7.79
N ASP A 78 -18.09 13.02 6.83
CA ASP A 78 -18.46 12.97 5.41
C ASP A 78 -18.12 11.60 4.78
N ALA A 79 -18.00 11.47 3.45
CA ALA A 79 -17.61 10.19 2.83
C ALA A 79 -16.10 9.86 2.96
N LEU A 80 -15.26 10.82 3.34
CA LEU A 80 -13.79 10.72 3.31
C LEU A 80 -13.15 10.72 4.71
N GLY A 81 -13.91 11.05 5.77
CA GLY A 81 -13.45 11.03 7.15
C GLY A 81 -13.01 9.64 7.63
N GLY A 82 -11.82 9.56 8.20
CA GLY A 82 -11.21 8.29 8.60
C GLY A 82 -11.23 7.99 10.09
N LEU A 83 -11.98 8.74 10.90
CA LEU A 83 -12.01 8.52 12.36
C LEU A 83 -12.74 7.21 12.67
N LEU A 84 -12.03 6.32 13.35
CA LEU A 84 -12.51 5.00 13.71
C LEU A 84 -13.10 5.00 15.12
N ASP A 85 -14.14 4.19 15.31
CA ASP A 85 -14.58 3.78 16.64
C ASP A 85 -13.68 2.60 17.07
N LEU A 86 -12.63 2.92 17.83
CA LEU A 86 -11.66 1.93 18.27
C LEU A 86 -12.23 0.97 19.31
N ASP A 87 -13.22 1.39 20.10
CA ASP A 87 -13.85 0.54 21.10
C ASP A 87 -14.69 -0.54 20.41
N ALA A 88 -15.47 -0.15 19.40
CA ALA A 88 -16.23 -1.08 18.55
C ALA A 88 -15.29 -2.01 17.76
N LEU A 89 -14.21 -1.47 17.19
CA LEU A 89 -13.23 -2.26 16.45
C LEU A 89 -12.53 -3.29 17.33
N ASN A 90 -12.13 -2.94 18.56
CA ASN A 90 -11.46 -3.85 19.50
C ASN A 90 -12.39 -4.92 20.11
N GLN A 91 -13.70 -4.89 19.81
CA GLN A 91 -14.58 -6.03 20.10
C GLN A 91 -14.40 -7.19 19.11
N VAL A 92 -13.75 -6.96 17.96
CA VAL A 92 -13.42 -8.05 17.02
C VAL A 92 -12.37 -8.96 17.66
N PRO A 93 -12.58 -10.29 17.70
CA PRO A 93 -11.58 -11.22 18.21
C PRO A 93 -10.26 -11.18 17.42
N ASP A 94 -9.13 -11.29 18.13
CA ASP A 94 -7.79 -11.18 17.54
C ASP A 94 -7.50 -12.24 16.46
N ASP A 95 -8.14 -13.41 16.52
CA ASP A 95 -8.04 -14.51 15.55
C ASP A 95 -8.90 -14.30 14.30
N GLU A 96 -9.91 -13.44 14.38
CA GLU A 96 -10.71 -13.01 13.23
C GLU A 96 -10.04 -11.86 12.44
N MET A 97 -8.92 -11.33 12.93
CA MET A 97 -8.20 -10.21 12.32
C MET A 97 -7.17 -10.65 11.27
N ARG A 98 -7.13 -9.92 10.15
CA ARG A 98 -6.00 -9.89 9.21
C ARG A 98 -4.97 -8.91 9.75
N LYS A 99 -4.08 -9.42 10.61
CA LYS A 99 -3.15 -8.62 11.43
C LYS A 99 -2.18 -7.74 10.65
N ASP A 100 -1.84 -8.14 9.42
CA ASP A 100 -0.95 -7.44 8.48
C ASP A 100 -1.64 -6.33 7.67
N ILE A 101 -2.97 -6.37 7.59
CA ILE A 101 -3.81 -5.46 6.80
C ILE A 101 -4.61 -4.49 7.68
N GLY A 102 -4.85 -4.88 8.94
CA GLY A 102 -5.46 -4.05 9.96
C GLY A 102 -6.99 -4.13 10.04
N VAL A 103 -7.66 -5.12 9.45
CA VAL A 103 -9.12 -5.30 9.59
C VAL A 103 -9.49 -6.76 9.72
N SER A 104 -10.75 -7.09 10.04
CA SER A 104 -11.21 -8.48 10.06
C SER A 104 -11.11 -9.15 8.68
N HIS A 105 -11.07 -10.49 8.66
CA HIS A 105 -11.14 -11.26 7.41
C HIS A 105 -12.40 -10.94 6.59
N ALA A 106 -13.54 -10.74 7.26
CA ALA A 106 -14.81 -10.41 6.62
C ALA A 106 -14.77 -9.02 5.96
N ALA A 107 -14.28 -8.00 6.67
CA ALA A 107 -14.13 -6.66 6.11
C ALA A 107 -13.15 -6.63 4.94
N TYR A 108 -12.02 -7.35 5.06
CA TYR A 108 -11.08 -7.49 3.94
C TYR A 108 -11.74 -8.13 2.71
N HIS A 109 -12.52 -9.21 2.90
CA HIS A 109 -13.24 -9.85 1.80
C HIS A 109 -14.24 -8.91 1.13
N ASP A 110 -14.91 -8.05 1.89
CA ASP A 110 -15.81 -7.04 1.32
C ASP A 110 -15.07 -5.95 0.53
N VAL A 111 -13.86 -5.55 0.96
CA VAL A 111 -12.99 -4.66 0.18
C VAL A 111 -12.57 -5.32 -1.13
N GLN A 112 -12.23 -6.61 -1.11
CA GLN A 112 -11.84 -7.34 -2.31
C GLN A 112 -13.00 -7.47 -3.34
N LYS A 113 -14.25 -7.14 -2.98
CA LYS A 113 -15.38 -7.09 -3.93
C LYS A 113 -15.58 -5.71 -4.57
N LEU A 114 -14.84 -4.68 -4.13
CA LEU A 114 -14.99 -3.32 -4.67
C LEU A 114 -14.40 -3.24 -6.07
N GLU A 115 -15.25 -2.98 -7.07
CA GLU A 115 -14.80 -2.74 -8.45
C GLU A 115 -13.81 -1.58 -8.52
N SER A 116 -14.06 -0.49 -7.79
CA SER A 116 -13.19 0.69 -7.79
C SER A 116 -11.76 0.39 -7.34
N PHE A 117 -11.60 -0.50 -6.35
CA PHE A 117 -10.30 -0.96 -5.87
C PHE A 117 -9.53 -1.71 -6.95
N HIS A 118 -10.20 -2.57 -7.73
CA HIS A 118 -9.58 -3.32 -8.81
C HIS A 118 -9.42 -2.54 -10.11
N ARG A 119 -10.27 -1.53 -10.35
CA ARG A 119 -10.22 -0.70 -11.55
C ARG A 119 -9.05 0.30 -11.52
N LEU A 120 -8.70 0.84 -10.33
CA LEU A 120 -7.68 1.89 -10.22
C LEU A 120 -6.29 1.47 -10.78
N PRO A 121 -5.77 0.25 -10.52
CA PRO A 121 -4.51 -0.21 -11.12
C PRO A 121 -4.50 -0.27 -12.65
N HIS A 122 -5.67 -0.32 -13.30
CA HIS A 122 -5.80 -0.23 -14.76
C HIS A 122 -5.87 1.20 -15.30
N HIS A 123 -5.73 2.22 -14.45
CA HIS A 123 -5.82 3.61 -14.88
C HIS A 123 -4.81 3.92 -16.01
N PRO A 124 -5.21 4.62 -17.10
CA PRO A 124 -4.35 4.86 -18.26
C PRO A 124 -2.98 5.47 -17.93
N ALA A 125 -2.90 6.33 -16.92
CA ALA A 125 -1.63 6.93 -16.49
C ALA A 125 -0.63 5.89 -15.93
N LEU A 126 -1.11 4.88 -15.17
CA LEU A 126 -0.25 3.80 -14.68
C LEU A 126 0.18 2.88 -15.82
N LEU A 127 -0.76 2.51 -16.69
CA LEU A 127 -0.45 1.67 -17.84
C LEU A 127 0.55 2.35 -18.79
N ALA A 128 0.41 3.66 -19.03
CA ALA A 128 1.35 4.43 -19.83
C ALA A 128 2.74 4.51 -19.19
N LEU A 129 2.81 4.75 -17.87
CA LEU A 129 4.06 4.73 -17.12
C LEU A 129 4.78 3.38 -17.26
N TYR A 130 4.10 2.27 -16.94
CA TYR A 130 4.72 0.95 -16.98
C TYR A 130 5.09 0.50 -18.40
N ARG A 131 4.24 0.79 -19.41
CA ARG A 131 4.59 0.51 -20.82
C ARG A 131 5.86 1.24 -21.25
N GLY A 132 6.02 2.51 -20.86
CA GLY A 132 7.23 3.26 -21.19
C GLY A 132 8.47 2.79 -20.42
N LEU A 133 8.32 2.41 -19.15
CA LEU A 133 9.41 1.86 -18.33
C LEU A 133 9.90 0.53 -18.90
N PHE A 134 9.00 -0.40 -19.16
CA PHE A 134 9.33 -1.76 -19.60
C PHE A 134 9.56 -1.87 -21.11
N GLY A 135 9.08 -0.91 -21.90
CA GLY A 135 9.19 -0.94 -23.36
C GLY A 135 8.32 -2.00 -24.03
N ASP A 136 7.30 -2.52 -23.34
CA ASP A 136 6.43 -3.60 -23.81
C ASP A 136 5.01 -3.47 -23.24
N GLN A 137 4.11 -4.38 -23.63
CA GLN A 137 2.80 -4.56 -23.04
C GLN A 137 2.90 -4.90 -21.55
N VAL A 138 1.92 -4.44 -20.79
CA VAL A 138 1.88 -4.60 -19.34
C VAL A 138 0.62 -5.35 -18.94
N PHE A 139 0.78 -6.27 -18.00
CA PHE A 139 -0.30 -7.02 -17.40
C PHE A 139 -0.46 -6.57 -15.94
N VAL A 140 -1.66 -6.10 -15.59
CA VAL A 140 -1.99 -5.75 -14.21
C VAL A 140 -2.24 -7.02 -13.43
N HIS A 141 -1.41 -7.28 -12.43
CA HIS A 141 -1.50 -8.49 -11.64
C HIS A 141 -2.74 -8.46 -10.72
N PRO A 142 -3.62 -9.48 -10.74
CA PRO A 142 -4.94 -9.40 -10.10
C PRO A 142 -4.92 -9.52 -8.56
N ARG A 143 -3.79 -9.90 -7.94
CA ARG A 143 -3.71 -10.05 -6.47
C ARG A 143 -3.40 -8.72 -5.78
N HIS A 144 -4.33 -7.77 -5.86
CA HIS A 144 -4.21 -6.51 -5.13
C HIS A 144 -4.41 -6.72 -3.62
N ILE A 145 -3.55 -6.09 -2.81
CA ILE A 145 -3.61 -6.12 -1.36
C ILE A 145 -4.15 -4.77 -0.88
N ALA A 146 -5.40 -4.73 -0.42
CA ALA A 146 -5.94 -3.54 0.23
C ALA A 146 -5.37 -3.43 1.64
N ARG A 147 -4.64 -2.35 1.96
CA ARG A 147 -4.15 -2.04 3.31
C ARG A 147 -5.03 -0.97 3.94
N MET A 148 -5.76 -1.31 5.01
CA MET A 148 -6.66 -0.37 5.71
C MET A 148 -6.15 0.06 7.08
N ILE A 149 -4.97 -0.43 7.49
CA ILE A 149 -4.17 -0.14 8.68
C ILE A 149 -4.93 0.66 9.75
N THR A 150 -5.57 -0.07 10.67
CA THR A 150 -6.36 0.50 11.76
C THR A 150 -5.60 0.46 13.09
N GLY A 151 -6.21 1.01 14.13
CA GLY A 151 -5.70 0.97 15.51
C GLY A 151 -6.08 -0.29 16.31
N HIS A 152 -6.51 -1.38 15.69
CA HIS A 152 -6.82 -2.62 16.42
C HIS A 152 -5.60 -3.19 17.14
N ARG A 153 -5.73 -3.66 18.39
CA ARG A 153 -4.62 -4.14 19.23
C ARG A 153 -3.78 -5.29 18.64
N ALA A 154 -4.40 -6.15 17.85
CA ALA A 154 -3.73 -7.29 17.21
C ALA A 154 -3.03 -6.93 15.89
N MET A 155 -3.18 -5.69 15.40
CA MET A 155 -2.53 -5.23 14.19
C MET A 155 -1.02 -5.12 14.43
N HIS A 156 -0.24 -5.71 13.53
CA HIS A 156 1.20 -5.53 13.50
C HIS A 156 1.65 -5.16 12.08
N PRO A 157 2.51 -4.14 11.91
CA PRO A 157 2.97 -3.75 10.58
C PRO A 157 3.77 -4.90 9.93
N THR A 158 3.74 -4.96 8.61
CA THR A 158 4.58 -5.90 7.85
C THR A 158 6.05 -5.56 8.11
N PRO A 159 6.90 -6.52 8.50
CA PRO A 159 8.33 -6.28 8.75
C PRO A 159 9.06 -5.93 7.46
N MET A 160 10.32 -5.50 7.57
CA MET A 160 11.19 -5.30 6.39
C MET A 160 11.30 -6.62 5.62
N HIS A 161 10.99 -6.58 4.32
CA HIS A 161 11.01 -7.73 3.43
C HIS A 161 11.22 -7.29 1.98
N GLN A 162 11.40 -8.27 1.09
CA GLN A 162 11.27 -8.10 -0.35
C GLN A 162 10.06 -8.86 -0.86
N ASP A 163 9.44 -8.38 -1.94
CA ASP A 163 8.24 -9.00 -2.50
C ASP A 163 8.58 -10.27 -3.27
N PHE A 164 9.73 -10.31 -3.97
CA PHE A 164 10.13 -11.44 -4.82
C PHE A 164 10.06 -12.81 -4.12
N PRO A 165 10.60 -13.01 -2.90
CA PRO A 165 10.49 -14.29 -2.19
C PRO A 165 9.05 -14.82 -2.03
N LEU A 166 8.05 -13.92 -1.95
CA LEU A 166 6.64 -14.28 -1.73
C LEU A 166 5.82 -14.28 -3.02
N VAL A 167 6.08 -13.34 -3.92
CA VAL A 167 5.34 -13.15 -5.19
C VAL A 167 5.85 -14.09 -6.29
N GLN A 168 7.16 -14.42 -6.26
CA GLN A 168 7.88 -15.21 -7.25
C GLN A 168 7.74 -14.64 -8.68
N GLY A 169 7.98 -15.47 -9.71
CA GLY A 169 7.95 -15.07 -11.12
C GLY A 169 9.34 -14.79 -11.65
N SER A 170 9.63 -13.53 -11.98
CA SER A 170 10.94 -13.11 -12.50
C SER A 170 11.82 -12.56 -11.39
N THR A 171 13.13 -12.82 -11.43
CA THR A 171 14.09 -12.13 -10.55
C THR A 171 14.23 -10.64 -10.89
N ASN A 172 13.76 -10.22 -12.07
CA ASN A 172 13.58 -8.82 -12.42
C ASN A 172 12.25 -8.27 -11.85
N THR A 173 12.06 -8.44 -10.55
CA THR A 173 10.90 -7.91 -9.79
C THR A 173 11.34 -6.65 -9.06
N TRP A 174 10.63 -5.55 -9.28
CA TRP A 174 10.79 -4.34 -8.47
C TRP A 174 9.96 -4.52 -7.20
N THR A 175 10.57 -4.32 -6.03
CA THR A 175 9.95 -4.36 -4.69
C THR A 175 9.78 -2.93 -4.19
#